data_AF-A0AAU3QAE4-F1
#
_entry.id   AF-A0AAU3QAE4-F1
#
_cell.length_a   1.000
_cell.length_b   1.000
_cell.length_c   1.000
_cell.angle_alpha   90.00
_cell.angle_beta   90.00
_cell.angle_gamma   90.00
#
_symmetry.space_group_name_H-M   'P 1'
#
loop_
_entity.id
_entity.type
_entity.pdbx_description
1 polymer ?
#
loop_
_entity_poly.entity_id
_entity_poly.type
_entity_poly.pdbx_seq_one_letter_code
_entity_poly.pdbx_strand_id
1 'polypeptide(L)'
;MDLARRNPPRLITGDLLDTGADLVDAVPSGSTAVVFGSAVLAYLATETRNAFEVTVRDLRCHWIANEGAAVVESVAALPAPPTANRGSFVVSLDG
;
A
#
# COMPACT_ATOMS: atom_id res chain seq x y z
N MET A 1 24.14 -2.66 4.10
CA MET A 1 24.03 -3.29 2.75
C MET A 1 24.09 -4.82 2.78
N ASP A 2 24.60 -5.44 3.84
CA ASP A 2 24.84 -6.87 3.91
C ASP A 2 23.58 -7.77 4.09
N LEU A 3 22.55 -7.28 4.78
CA LEU A 3 21.35 -8.07 5.09
C LEU A 3 20.60 -8.50 3.82
N ALA A 4 20.30 -7.56 2.91
CA ALA A 4 19.61 -7.85 1.66
C ALA A 4 20.44 -8.72 0.71
N ARG A 5 21.78 -8.66 0.78
CA ARG A 5 22.64 -9.55 0.00
C ARG A 5 22.58 -10.99 0.50
N ARG A 6 22.56 -11.18 1.82
CA ARG A 6 22.49 -12.52 2.45
C ARG A 6 21.08 -13.12 2.44
N ASN A 7 20.07 -12.27 2.50
CA ASN A 7 18.65 -12.64 2.47
C ASN A 7 17.93 -11.75 1.46
N PRO A 8 18.08 -12.02 0.14
CA PRO A 8 17.43 -11.22 -0.88
C PRO A 8 15.91 -11.32 -0.75
N PRO A 9 15.18 -10.22 -0.95
CA PRO A 9 13.73 -10.28 -1.00
C PRO A 9 13.30 -11.15 -2.19
N ARG A 10 12.14 -11.80 -2.05
CA ARG A 10 11.49 -12.45 -3.18
C ARG A 10 10.90 -11.37 -4.08
N LEU A 11 11.39 -11.27 -5.31
CA LEU A 11 10.86 -10.38 -6.33
C LEU A 11 9.86 -11.15 -7.20
N ILE A 12 8.66 -10.61 -7.35
CA ILE A 12 7.57 -11.24 -8.09
C ILE A 12 7.01 -10.20 -9.03
N THR A 13 6.95 -10.53 -10.31
CA THR A 13 6.34 -9.68 -11.35
C THR A 13 4.86 -9.98 -11.41
N GLY A 14 4.02 -8.95 -11.49
CA GLY A 14 2.58 -9.12 -11.57
C GLY A 14 1.82 -7.80 -11.55
N ASP A 15 0.49 -7.92 -11.60
CA ASP A 15 -0.43 -6.80 -11.43
C ASP A 15 -0.67 -6.54 -9.94
N LEU A 16 -0.76 -5.28 -9.53
CA LEU A 16 -0.91 -4.90 -8.12
C LEU A 16 -2.20 -5.46 -7.50
N LEU A 17 -3.31 -5.47 -8.26
CA LEU A 17 -4.61 -5.93 -7.77
C LEU A 17 -4.61 -7.45 -7.62
N ASP A 18 -4.25 -8.14 -8.69
CA ASP A 18 -4.35 -9.61 -8.74
C ASP A 18 -3.22 -10.26 -7.94
N THR A 19 -1.97 -9.92 -8.26
CA THR A 19 -0.80 -10.56 -7.62
C THR A 19 -0.64 -10.11 -6.17
N GLY A 20 -1.09 -8.90 -5.82
CA GLY A 20 -1.08 -8.44 -4.43
C GLY A 20 -1.97 -9.30 -3.53
N ALA A 21 -3.19 -9.60 -3.98
CA ALA A 21 -4.12 -10.45 -3.24
C ALA A 21 -3.57 -11.87 -3.04
N ASP A 22 -3.09 -12.49 -4.11
CA ASP A 22 -2.48 -13.84 -4.07
C ASP A 22 -1.32 -13.92 -3.07
N LEU A 23 -0.52 -12.85 -2.94
CA LEU A 23 0.61 -12.81 -2.01
C LEU A 23 0.19 -12.69 -0.56
N VAL A 24 -0.89 -11.95 -0.27
CA VAL A 24 -1.44 -11.86 1.09
C VAL A 24 -2.01 -13.21 1.52
N ASP A 25 -2.73 -13.90 0.63
CA ASP A 25 -3.30 -15.22 0.91
C ASP A 25 -2.23 -16.30 1.10
N ALA A 26 -1.06 -16.14 0.48
CA ALA A 26 0.08 -17.05 0.63
C ALA A 26 0.89 -16.83 1.92
N VAL A 27 0.57 -15.82 2.74
CA VAL A 27 1.28 -15.57 4.00
C VAL A 27 1.06 -16.74 4.98
N PRO A 28 2.12 -17.30 5.60
CA PRO A 28 1.98 -18.42 6.51
C PRO A 28 1.05 -18.11 7.69
N SER A 29 0.21 -19.09 8.05
CA SER A 29 -0.64 -19.02 9.24
C SER A 29 0.17 -18.69 10.49
N GLY A 30 -0.35 -17.77 11.31
CA GLY A 30 0.33 -17.30 12.53
C GLY A 30 1.29 -16.12 12.30
N SER A 31 1.43 -15.64 11.06
CA SER A 31 2.11 -14.38 10.74
C SER A 31 1.11 -13.26 10.50
N THR A 32 1.51 -12.01 10.76
CA THR A 32 0.74 -10.83 10.37
C THR A 32 1.14 -10.42 8.95
N ALA A 33 0.21 -10.48 8.00
CA ALA A 33 0.42 -9.94 6.66
C ALA A 33 0.40 -8.40 6.71
N VAL A 34 1.40 -7.76 6.10
CA VAL A 34 1.47 -6.30 5.98
C VAL A 34 1.71 -5.93 4.52
N VAL A 35 0.78 -5.20 3.93
CA VAL A 35 0.93 -4.58 2.60
C VAL A 35 1.49 -3.17 2.81
N PHE A 36 2.63 -2.86 2.21
CA PHE A 36 3.28 -1.55 2.34
C PHE A 36 3.53 -0.95 0.95
N GLY A 37 2.94 0.22 0.69
CA GLY A 37 3.14 0.99 -0.53
C GLY A 37 3.78 2.35 -0.21
N SER A 38 4.87 2.67 -0.90
CA SER A 38 5.54 3.97 -0.78
C SER A 38 5.47 4.72 -2.10
N ALA A 39 4.54 5.67 -2.20
CA ALA A 39 4.29 6.50 -3.37
C ALA A 39 3.96 5.71 -4.65
N VAL A 40 3.27 4.57 -4.54
CA VAL A 40 2.99 3.66 -5.66
C VAL A 40 1.63 3.92 -6.29
N LEU A 41 0.62 4.26 -5.47
CA LEU A 41 -0.75 4.42 -5.96
C LEU A 41 -0.90 5.64 -6.87
N ALA A 42 -0.04 6.65 -6.69
CA ALA A 42 0.00 7.83 -7.56
C ALA A 42 0.25 7.51 -9.04
N TYR A 43 0.84 6.36 -9.37
CA TYR A 43 1.08 5.94 -10.76
C TYR A 43 -0.14 5.28 -11.43
N LEU A 44 -1.16 4.94 -10.65
CA LEU A 44 -2.36 4.28 -11.14
C LEU A 44 -3.41 5.31 -11.56
N ALA A 45 -4.32 4.91 -12.45
CA ALA A 45 -5.55 5.66 -12.70
C ALA A 45 -6.43 5.66 -11.43
N THR A 46 -7.26 6.69 -11.25
CA THR A 46 -8.10 6.86 -10.06
C THR A 46 -9.00 5.64 -9.82
N GLU A 47 -9.58 5.08 -10.87
CA GLU A 47 -10.44 3.90 -10.80
C GLU A 47 -9.68 2.69 -10.24
N THR A 48 -8.42 2.52 -10.64
CA THR A 48 -7.54 1.44 -10.16
C THR A 48 -7.12 1.66 -8.71
N ARG A 49 -6.91 2.90 -8.27
CA ARG A 49 -6.63 3.20 -6.84
C ARG A 49 -7.81 2.82 -5.96
N ASN A 50 -9.01 3.17 -6.39
CA ASN A 50 -10.24 2.84 -5.66
C ASN A 50 -10.47 1.34 -5.62
N ALA A 51 -10.22 0.64 -6.73
CA ALA A 51 -10.29 -0.82 -6.76
C ALA A 51 -9.27 -1.46 -5.81
N PHE A 52 -8.03 -0.97 -5.79
CA PHE A 52 -7.00 -1.43 -4.86
C PHE A 52 -7.41 -1.25 -3.40
N GLU A 53 -7.93 -0.07 -3.05
CA GLU A 53 -8.38 0.22 -1.69
C GLU A 53 -9.48 -0.75 -1.23
N VAL A 54 -10.47 -1.03 -2.08
CA VAL A 54 -11.53 -2.02 -1.78
C VAL A 54 -10.90 -3.40 -1.59
N THR A 55 -10.07 -3.85 -2.52
CA THR A 55 -9.44 -5.17 -2.46
C THR A 55 -8.61 -5.33 -1.19
N VAL A 56 -7.70 -4.40 -0.89
CA VAL A 56 -6.77 -4.55 0.23
C VAL A 56 -7.46 -4.51 1.59
N ARG A 57 -8.58 -3.78 1.72
CA ARG A 57 -9.39 -3.76 2.94
C ARG A 57 -10.12 -5.08 3.21
N ASP A 58 -10.44 -5.84 2.16
CA ASP A 58 -11.10 -7.14 2.28
C ASP A 58 -10.11 -8.30 2.56
N LEU A 59 -8.81 -8.07 2.39
CA LEU A 59 -7.76 -9.04 2.65
C LEU A 59 -7.44 -9.15 4.15
N ARG A 60 -6.95 -10.33 4.57
CA ARG A 60 -6.47 -10.55 5.94
C ARG A 60 -5.07 -9.97 6.17
N CYS A 61 -4.93 -8.66 6.03
CA CYS A 61 -3.69 -7.94 6.25
C CYS A 61 -3.90 -6.61 6.96
N HIS A 62 -2.80 -6.03 7.45
CA HIS A 62 -2.72 -4.59 7.66
C HIS A 62 -2.17 -3.91 6.41
N TRP A 63 -2.69 -2.74 6.09
CA TRP A 63 -2.21 -1.94 4.97
C TRP A 63 -1.63 -0.61 5.46
N ILE A 64 -0.36 -0.38 5.14
CA ILE A 64 0.31 0.90 5.40
C ILE A 64 0.50 1.62 4.07
N ALA A 65 -0.18 2.75 3.91
CA ALA A 65 -0.05 3.63 2.76
C ALA A 65 0.84 4.82 3.13
N ASN A 66 1.90 5.05 2.35
CA ASN A 66 2.68 6.29 2.39
C ASN A 66 2.50 7.00 1.05
N GLU A 67 1.53 7.90 0.96
CA GLU A 67 1.04 8.45 -0.31
C GLU A 67 0.81 9.97 -0.23
N GLY A 68 0.61 10.61 -1.38
CA GLY A 68 0.17 12.02 -1.41
C GLY A 68 -1.21 12.16 -0.76
N ALA A 69 -1.47 13.32 -0.15
CA ALA A 69 -2.67 13.56 0.67
C ALA A 69 -4.03 13.30 -0.04
N ALA A 70 -4.08 13.30 -1.37
CA ALA A 70 -5.29 13.06 -2.16
C ALA A 70 -5.23 11.76 -3.00
N VAL A 71 -4.30 10.85 -2.67
CA VAL A 71 -4.10 9.61 -3.45
C VAL A 71 -4.96 8.46 -2.93
N VAL A 72 -5.16 8.38 -1.61
CA VAL A 72 -6.04 7.40 -0.96
C VAL A 72 -7.34 8.09 -0.59
N GLU A 73 -8.45 7.61 -1.13
CA GLU A 73 -9.74 8.30 -1.05
C GLU A 73 -10.25 8.37 0.39
N SER A 74 -10.16 7.28 1.17
CA SER A 74 -10.58 7.29 2.58
C SER A 74 -9.78 8.24 3.47
N VAL A 75 -8.56 8.59 3.06
CA VAL A 75 -7.61 9.41 3.83
C VAL A 75 -7.61 10.87 3.39
N ALA A 76 -8.25 11.17 2.25
CA ALA A 76 -8.27 12.51 1.70
C ALA A 76 -8.83 13.56 2.68
N ALA A 77 -9.72 13.15 3.58
CA ALA A 77 -10.23 13.96 4.67
C ALA A 77 -9.28 13.93 5.89
N LEU A 78 -8.17 14.66 5.81
CA LEU A 78 -7.21 14.76 6.92
C LEU A 78 -7.76 15.59 8.10
N PRO A 79 -7.43 15.24 9.36
CA PRO A 79 -7.86 16.00 10.54
C PRO A 79 -7.39 17.47 10.53
N ALA A 80 -6.29 17.74 9.85
CA ALA A 80 -5.82 19.09 9.56
C ALA A 80 -5.41 19.15 8.07
N PRO A 81 -5.71 20.26 7.37
CA PRO A 81 -5.27 20.43 6.00
C PRO A 81 -3.73 20.35 5.95
N PRO A 82 -3.16 19.55 5.05
CA PRO A 82 -1.72 19.44 4.93
C PRO A 82 -1.20 20.80 4.49
N THR A 83 -0.01 21.19 4.97
CA THR A 83 0.71 22.30 4.34
C THR A 83 0.92 21.90 2.88
N ALA A 84 0.21 22.57 1.97
CA ALA A 84 0.10 22.21 0.57
C ALA A 84 1.41 22.53 -0.17
N ASN A 85 2.45 21.76 0.13
CA ASN A 85 3.74 21.79 -0.53
C ASN A 85 3.88 20.53 -1.40
N ARG A 86 4.53 20.67 -2.55
CA ARG A 86 4.96 19.51 -3.34
C ARG A 86 5.84 18.63 -2.45
N GLY A 87 5.53 17.33 -2.40
CA GLY A 87 6.27 16.36 -1.60
C GLY A 87 5.74 16.15 -0.18
N SER A 88 4.58 16.70 0.19
CA SER A 88 3.88 16.31 1.42
C SER A 88 3.24 14.93 1.25
N PHE A 89 3.63 13.99 2.11
CA PHE A 89 3.07 12.63 2.18
C PHE A 89 2.28 12.45 3.47
N VAL A 90 1.29 11.56 3.40
CA VAL A 90 0.52 11.08 4.53
C VAL A 90 0.82 9.61 4.70
N VAL A 91 0.99 9.20 5.96
CA VAL A 91 1.05 7.79 6.34
C VAL A 91 -0.26 7.42 7.03
N SER A 92 -0.91 6.37 6.56
CA SER A 92 -2.10 5.81 7.20
C SER A 92 -1.97 4.30 7.43
N LEU A 93 -2.79 3.77 8.33
CA LEU A 93 -2.90 2.35 8.67
C LEU A 93 -4.35 1.93 8.44
N ASP A 94 -4.51 0.88 7.63
CA ASP A 94 -5.79 0.30 7.24
C ASP A 94 -6.72 1.32 6.56
N GLY A 95 -6.08 2.15 5.72
CA GLY A 95 -6.67 3.23 4.92
C GLY A 95 -7.09 4.41 5.77
#